data_AF-A0A847GDI7-F1
#
_entry.id   AF-A0A847GDI7-F1
#
_cell.length_a   1.000
_cell.length_b   1.000
_cell.length_c   1.000
_cell.angle_alpha   90.00
_cell.angle_beta   90.00
_cell.angle_gamma   90.00
#
_symmetry.space_group_name_H-M   'P 1'
#
loop_
_entity.id
_entity.type
_entity.pdbx_description
1 polymer ?
#
loop_
_entity_poly.entity_id
_entity_poly.type
_entity_poly.pdbx_seq_one_letter_code
_entity_poly.pdbx_strand_id
1 'polypeptide(L)'
;AANGEVIQPSAVTLWQAHNPKARDYRGGKAEYKASPVAESEPGVYRVSVAQPETGWTGYFVELTFPGPKPELPFKFTSGIRSVPDTTPAKYPSNPNPPKGYITGQQNASAQ
;
A
#
# COMPACT_ATOMS: atom_id res chain seq x y z
N ALA A 1 13.42 4.72 -24.39
CA ALA A 1 12.36 5.01 -25.36
C ALA A 1 12.50 6.45 -25.80
N ALA A 2 12.57 6.73 -27.09
CA ALA A 2 12.83 8.06 -27.64
C ALA A 2 11.91 8.30 -28.84
N ASN A 3 10.58 8.22 -28.66
CA ASN A 3 9.59 8.28 -29.75
C ASN A 3 8.10 8.11 -29.33
N GLY A 4 7.73 8.17 -28.04
CA GLY A 4 6.32 8.05 -27.63
C GLY A 4 5.73 6.63 -27.66
N GLU A 5 6.58 5.61 -27.82
CA GLU A 5 6.19 4.22 -27.69
C GLU A 5 5.91 3.86 -26.22
N VAL A 6 4.72 3.30 -25.96
CA VAL A 6 4.34 2.81 -24.63
C VAL A 6 5.02 1.46 -24.41
N ILE A 7 6.06 1.43 -23.57
CA ILE A 7 6.69 0.19 -23.16
C ILE A 7 5.82 -0.49 -22.10
N GLN A 8 5.36 -1.71 -22.38
CA GLN A 8 4.60 -2.54 -21.45
C GLN A 8 5.53 -3.32 -20.50
N PRO A 9 5.08 -3.64 -19.27
CA PRO A 9 5.86 -4.48 -18.37
C PRO A 9 5.95 -5.91 -18.93
N SER A 10 7.12 -6.53 -18.80
CA SER A 10 7.32 -7.94 -19.14
C SER A 10 6.76 -8.89 -18.07
N ALA A 11 6.54 -8.40 -16.85
CA ALA A 11 5.85 -9.12 -15.78
C ALA A 11 5.20 -8.15 -14.79
N VAL A 12 4.03 -8.55 -14.27
CA VAL A 12 3.35 -7.86 -13.17
C VAL A 12 3.07 -8.86 -12.06
N THR A 13 3.45 -8.50 -10.83
CA THR A 13 3.37 -9.37 -9.66
C THR A 13 2.64 -8.66 -8.53
N LEU A 14 1.63 -9.32 -7.97
CA LEU A 14 0.99 -8.91 -6.73
C LEU A 14 1.75 -9.53 -5.56
N TRP A 15 2.18 -8.68 -4.63
CA TRP A 15 2.79 -9.08 -3.37
C TRP A 15 1.79 -8.89 -2.24
N GLN A 16 1.61 -9.92 -1.40
CA GLN A 16 0.67 -9.89 -0.27
C GLN A 16 1.32 -10.39 1.00
N ALA A 17 1.10 -9.70 2.11
CA ALA A 17 1.55 -10.10 3.45
C ALA A 17 0.38 -10.03 4.43
N HIS A 18 0.01 -11.18 4.98
CA HIS A 18 -1.07 -11.27 5.95
C HIS A 18 -0.53 -11.27 7.38
N ASN A 19 -1.10 -10.43 8.24
CA ASN A 19 -0.83 -10.40 9.67
C ASN A 19 -2.14 -10.40 10.47
N PRO A 20 -2.46 -11.50 11.19
CA PRO A 20 -3.71 -11.61 11.93
C PRO A 20 -3.76 -10.71 13.18
N LYS A 21 -2.63 -10.13 13.61
CA LYS A 21 -2.51 -9.43 14.90
C LYS A 21 -2.39 -7.91 14.78
N ALA A 22 -1.74 -7.40 13.75
CA ALA A 22 -1.43 -5.97 13.63
C ALA A 22 -1.29 -5.52 12.18
N ARG A 23 -1.52 -4.23 11.92
CA ARG A 23 -1.17 -3.57 10.65
C ARG A 23 0.34 -3.29 10.58
N ASP A 24 1.15 -4.35 10.61
CA ASP A 24 2.61 -4.32 10.48
C ASP A 24 3.07 -5.47 9.58
N TYR A 25 3.75 -5.12 8.48
CA TYR A 25 4.18 -6.05 7.43
C TYR A 25 5.70 -6.11 7.27
N ARG A 26 6.44 -5.59 8.25
CA ARG A 26 7.91 -5.63 8.25
C ARG A 26 8.41 -7.04 8.57
N GLY A 27 9.68 -7.31 8.24
CA GLY A 27 10.30 -8.62 8.39
C GLY A 27 10.09 -9.25 9.77
N GLY A 28 9.78 -10.55 9.78
CA GLY A 28 9.50 -11.34 10.99
C GLY A 28 8.11 -11.14 11.60
N LYS A 29 7.27 -10.24 11.05
CA LYS A 29 5.87 -10.05 11.46
C LYS A 29 4.85 -10.60 10.46
N ALA A 30 5.20 -10.56 9.18
CA ALA A 30 4.40 -11.11 8.09
C ALA A 30 5.33 -11.58 6.96
N GLU A 31 4.87 -12.56 6.19
CA GLU A 31 5.59 -13.11 5.04
C GLU A 31 4.92 -12.64 3.74
N TYR A 32 5.72 -12.14 2.80
CA TYR A 32 5.23 -11.74 1.49
C TYR A 32 5.13 -12.94 0.55
N LYS A 33 3.96 -13.11 -0.05
CA LYS A 33 3.69 -14.09 -1.12
C LYS A 33 3.51 -13.36 -2.45
N ALA A 34 4.17 -13.85 -3.49
CA ALA A 34 4.04 -13.35 -4.85
C ALA A 34 3.01 -14.16 -5.64
N SER A 35 2.20 -13.47 -6.42
CA SER A 35 1.31 -14.09 -7.42
C SER A 35 1.34 -13.26 -8.71
N PRO A 36 1.42 -13.89 -9.89
CA PRO A 36 1.37 -13.17 -11.16
C PRO A 36 0.02 -12.47 -11.35
N VAL A 37 0.02 -11.33 -12.03
CA VAL A 37 -1.18 -10.57 -12.39
C VAL A 37 -1.31 -10.54 -13.89
N ALA A 38 -2.43 -11.07 -14.39
CA ALA A 38 -2.76 -10.98 -15.80
C ALA A 38 -3.23 -9.57 -16.15
N GLU A 39 -2.97 -9.18 -17.39
CA GLU A 39 -3.54 -7.98 -17.97
C GLU A 39 -5.07 -8.10 -18.05
N SER A 40 -5.77 -7.04 -17.65
CA SER A 40 -7.24 -6.99 -17.71
C SER A 40 -7.73 -6.37 -19.01
N GLU A 41 -7.00 -5.38 -19.53
CA GLU A 41 -7.19 -4.69 -20.81
C GLU A 41 -5.79 -4.22 -21.28
N PRO A 42 -5.56 -3.90 -22.56
CA PRO A 42 -4.24 -3.47 -23.03
C PRO A 42 -3.62 -2.33 -22.18
N GLY A 43 -2.51 -2.63 -21.52
CA GLY A 43 -1.79 -1.78 -20.57
C GLY A 43 -2.41 -1.62 -19.19
N VAL A 44 -3.49 -2.33 -18.87
CA VAL A 44 -4.27 -2.16 -17.64
C VAL A 44 -4.22 -3.44 -16.80
N TYR A 45 -3.70 -3.32 -15.59
CA TYR A 45 -3.63 -4.40 -14.61
C TYR A 45 -4.51 -4.07 -13.40
N ARG A 46 -5.45 -4.95 -13.09
CA ARG A 46 -6.37 -4.80 -11.95
C ARG A 46 -6.11 -5.89 -10.93
N VAL A 47 -5.95 -5.50 -9.67
CA VAL A 47 -5.82 -6.42 -8.54
C VAL A 47 -6.90 -6.11 -7.52
N SER A 48 -7.48 -7.15 -6.93
CA SER A 48 -8.42 -7.05 -5.81
C SER A 48 -7.96 -8.01 -4.73
N VAL A 49 -7.79 -7.50 -3.51
CA VAL A 49 -7.41 -8.29 -2.35
C VAL A 49 -8.60 -8.32 -1.40
N ALA A 50 -9.11 -9.53 -1.16
CA ALA A 50 -10.22 -9.72 -0.23
C ALA A 50 -9.81 -9.31 1.19
N GLN A 51 -10.76 -8.74 1.92
CA GLN A 51 -10.56 -8.48 3.35
C GLN A 51 -10.36 -9.83 4.07
N PRO A 52 -9.32 -9.97 4.91
CA PRO A 52 -9.13 -11.19 5.67
C PRO A 52 -10.18 -11.30 6.79
N GLU A 53 -10.47 -12.53 7.22
CA GLU A 53 -11.37 -12.80 8.35
C GLU A 53 -10.90 -12.14 9.65
N THR A 54 -9.58 -12.09 9.87
CA THR A 54 -8.95 -11.46 11.05
C THR A 54 -7.72 -10.65 10.64
N GLY A 55 -7.40 -9.60 11.40
CA GLY A 55 -6.20 -8.78 11.19
C GLY A 55 -6.19 -7.99 9.88
N TRP A 56 -5.01 -7.88 9.26
CA TRP A 56 -4.79 -7.06 8.08
C TRP A 56 -3.92 -7.77 7.03
N THR A 57 -4.23 -7.51 5.77
CA THR A 57 -3.38 -7.90 4.64
C THR A 57 -2.81 -6.64 3.99
N GLY A 58 -1.48 -6.54 3.96
CA GLY A 58 -0.74 -5.53 3.24
C GLY A 58 -0.42 -6.03 1.83
N TYR A 59 -0.55 -5.19 0.81
CA TYR A 59 -0.28 -5.59 -0.56
C TYR A 59 0.20 -4.44 -1.42
N PHE A 60 0.96 -4.77 -2.46
CA PHE A 60 1.41 -3.84 -3.49
C PHE A 60 1.67 -4.59 -4.80
N VAL A 61 1.81 -3.86 -5.89
CA VAL A 61 2.13 -4.43 -7.20
C VAL A 61 3.56 -4.07 -7.58
N GLU A 62 4.31 -5.05 -8.08
CA GLU A 62 5.61 -4.88 -8.72
C GLU A 62 5.45 -5.04 -10.24
N LEU A 63 6.02 -4.10 -11.00
CA LEU A 63 6.10 -4.14 -12.45
C LEU A 63 7.55 -4.31 -12.85
N THR A 64 7.82 -5.27 -13.72
CA THR A 64 9.14 -5.50 -14.32
C THR A 64 9.12 -5.02 -15.77
N PHE A 65 10.06 -4.17 -16.16
CA PHE A 65 10.23 -3.68 -17.52
C PHE A 65 11.61 -4.06 -18.07
N PRO A 66 11.77 -4.14 -19.40
CA PRO A 66 13.08 -4.27 -20.03
C PRO A 66 14.02 -3.14 -19.56
N GLY A 67 15.21 -3.52 -19.10
CA GLY A 67 16.26 -2.57 -18.72
C GLY A 67 17.37 -2.47 -19.78
N PRO A 68 18.52 -1.88 -19.45
CA PRO A 68 19.63 -1.73 -20.39
C PRO A 68 20.24 -3.06 -20.84
N LYS A 69 20.05 -4.14 -20.06
CA LYS A 69 20.45 -5.51 -20.39
C LYS A 69 19.38 -6.51 -19.90
N PRO A 70 19.24 -7.70 -20.51
CA PRO A 70 18.26 -8.71 -20.08
C PRO A 70 18.36 -9.08 -18.59
N GLU A 71 19.57 -9.14 -18.05
CA GLU A 71 19.86 -9.48 -16.65
C GLU A 71 19.67 -8.30 -15.67
N LEU A 72 19.42 -7.09 -16.16
CA LEU A 72 19.23 -5.87 -15.36
C LEU A 72 17.90 -5.18 -15.68
N PRO A 73 16.74 -5.81 -15.39
CA PRO A 73 15.44 -5.21 -15.65
C PRO A 73 15.17 -4.02 -14.72
N PHE A 74 14.32 -3.09 -15.17
CA PHE A 74 13.77 -2.07 -14.28
C PHE A 74 12.59 -2.65 -13.49
N LYS A 75 12.58 -2.43 -12.18
CA LYS A 75 11.49 -2.81 -11.30
C LYS A 75 10.91 -1.59 -10.62
N PHE A 76 9.60 -1.44 -10.70
CA PHE A 76 8.85 -0.39 -10.03
C PHE A 76 7.76 -1.00 -9.16
N THR A 77 7.48 -0.38 -8.04
CA THR A 77 6.41 -0.82 -7.14
C THR A 77 5.41 0.30 -6.89
N SER A 78 4.16 -0.08 -6.67
CA SER A 78 3.19 0.83 -6.06
C SER A 78 3.52 1.05 -4.58
N GLY A 79 2.88 2.06 -3.98
CA GLY A 79 2.79 2.13 -2.52
C GLY A 79 2.04 0.92 -1.94
N ILE A 80 2.35 0.57 -0.69
CA ILE A 80 1.62 -0.47 0.04
C ILE A 80 0.21 0.00 0.38
N ARG A 81 -0.77 -0.88 0.17
CA ARG A 81 -2.16 -0.75 0.60
C ARG A 81 -2.46 -1.78 1.67
N SER A 82 -3.51 -1.55 2.45
CA SER A 82 -3.91 -2.43 3.55
C SER A 82 -5.41 -2.67 3.53
N VAL A 83 -5.82 -3.92 3.70
CA VAL A 83 -7.23 -4.30 3.90
C VAL A 83 -7.39 -5.05 5.23
N PRO A 84 -8.39 -4.72 6.07
CA PRO A 84 -9.35 -3.62 5.87
C PRO A 84 -8.67 -2.25 5.95
N ASP A 85 -9.17 -1.28 5.16
CA ASP A 85 -8.73 0.13 5.22
C ASP A 85 -9.51 0.90 6.29
N THR A 86 -9.30 0.48 7.54
CA THR A 86 -9.91 1.11 8.72
C THR A 86 -8.86 1.86 9.53
N THR A 87 -9.24 2.95 10.18
CA THR A 87 -8.36 3.64 11.15
C THR A 87 -8.36 2.83 12.46
N PRO A 88 -7.22 2.26 12.90
CA PRO A 88 -7.22 1.31 14.01
C PRO A 88 -7.49 1.92 15.39
N ALA A 89 -7.30 3.23 15.59
CA ALA A 89 -7.60 3.89 16.87
C ALA A 89 -7.95 5.36 16.68
N LYS A 90 -8.85 5.88 17.53
CA LYS A 90 -9.01 7.32 17.75
C LYS A 90 -7.88 7.78 18.68
N TYR A 91 -7.22 8.87 18.34
CA TYR A 91 -6.24 9.49 19.22
C TYR A 91 -6.95 10.02 20.48
N PRO A 92 -6.61 9.56 21.69
CA PRO A 92 -7.13 10.17 22.90
C PRO A 92 -6.45 11.54 23.08
N SER A 93 -7.20 12.63 22.98
CA SER A 93 -6.68 13.96 23.29
C SER A 93 -6.27 14.01 24.77
N ASN A 94 -5.03 14.42 25.05
CA ASN A 94 -4.61 14.71 26.42
C ASN A 94 -5.41 15.92 26.93
N PRO A 95 -6.18 15.80 28.04
CA PRO A 95 -6.94 16.93 28.58
C PRO A 95 -6.04 18.06 29.11
N ASN A 96 -4.79 17.76 29.50
CA ASN A 96 -3.82 18.74 29.98
C ASN A 96 -2.53 18.67 29.13
N PRO A 97 -2.54 19.19 27.90
CA PRO A 97 -1.34 19.20 27.07
C PRO A 97 -0.28 20.15 27.66
N PRO A 98 1.02 19.90 27.45
CA PRO A 98 2.06 20.82 27.87
C PRO A 98 1.85 22.22 27.26
N LYS A 99 2.37 23.24 27.93
CA LYS A 99 2.27 24.63 27.45
C LYS A 99 2.93 24.76 26.07
N GLY A 100 2.21 25.32 25.09
CA GLY A 100 2.71 25.58 23.73
C GLY A 100 2.21 24.64 22.63
N TYR A 101 1.42 23.62 22.97
CA TYR A 101 0.75 22.76 21.98
C TYR A 101 -0.51 23.47 21.46
N ILE A 102 -0.76 23.41 20.14
CA ILE A 102 -1.98 23.94 19.52
C ILE A 102 -3.15 23.06 19.98
N THR A 103 -3.93 23.55 20.93
CA THR A 103 -5.22 22.98 21.31
C THR A 103 -6.29 23.62 20.43
N GLY A 104 -6.98 22.82 19.62
CA GLY A 104 -8.14 23.30 18.87
C GLY A 104 -9.27 23.65 19.84
N GLN A 105 -9.31 24.89 20.34
CA GLN A 105 -10.55 25.47 20.84
C GLN A 105 -11.43 25.75 19.62
N GLN A 106 -12.34 24.82 19.30
CA GLN A 106 -13.55 25.22 18.62
C GLN A 106 -14.30 26.14 19.57
N ASN A 107 -14.36 27.43 19.21
CA ASN A 107 -15.20 28.41 19.86
C ASN A 107 -16.64 27.85 19.95
N ALA A 108 -17.08 27.55 21.16
CA ALA A 108 -18.51 27.49 21.47
C ALA A 108 -19.04 28.93 21.42
N SER A 109 -19.53 29.34 20.27
CA SER A 109 -20.33 30.55 20.14
C SER A 109 -21.71 30.30 20.76
N ALA A 110 -21.93 30.95 21.91
CA ALA A 110 -23.15 31.53 22.44
C ALA A 110 -24.46 30.72 22.39
N GLN A 111 -25.00 30.44 23.59
CA GLN A 111 -26.33 30.90 24.03
C GLN A 111 -26.27 31.27 25.51
#